data_AF-R5X5L1-F1
#
_entry.id   AF-R5X5L1-F1
#
_cell.length_a   1.000
_cell.length_b   1.000
_cell.length_c   1.000
_cell.angle_alpha   90.00
_cell.angle_beta   90.00
_cell.angle_gamma   90.00
#
_symmetry.space_group_name_H-M   'P 1'
#
loop_
_entity.id
_entity.type
_entity.pdbx_description
1 polymer ?
#
loop_
_entity_poly.entity_id
_entity_poly.type
_entity_poly.pdbx_seq_one_letter_code
_entity_poly.pdbx_strand_id
1 'polypeptide(L)'
;MAKIIMLEKNGVQKQGFVGFSWTMLFFGFFVPLFRGDFKWLLITLILMFFSFGLAQFILCFLYNKFYTINLLEQGYKPADDYSENILNMKGIYRA
;
A
#
# COMPACT_ATOMS: atom_id res chain seq x y z
N MET A 1 -6.65 -10.71 -6.22
CA MET A 1 -5.22 -10.71 -6.62
C MET A 1 -4.68 -9.29 -6.51
N ALA A 2 -3.38 -9.13 -6.24
CA ALA A 2 -2.72 -7.82 -6.24
C ALA A 2 -2.90 -7.15 -7.61
N LYS A 3 -3.27 -5.87 -7.63
CA LYS A 3 -3.22 -5.04 -8.84
C LYS A 3 -2.30 -3.86 -8.59
N ILE A 4 -1.49 -3.55 -9.58
CA ILE A 4 -0.63 -2.36 -9.59
C ILE A 4 -1.45 -1.21 -10.18
N ILE A 5 -1.31 -0.03 -9.60
CA ILE A 5 -1.87 1.21 -10.11
C ILE A 5 -0.74 2.24 -10.21
N MET A 6 -0.86 3.17 -11.14
CA MET A 6 0.07 4.28 -11.28
C MET A 6 -0.54 5.53 -10.67
N LEU A 7 0.25 6.18 -9.81
CA LEU A 7 -0.11 7.44 -9.19
C LEU A 7 0.91 8.50 -9.58
N GLU A 8 0.49 9.74 -9.73
CA GLU A 8 1.34 10.86 -10.10
C GLU A 8 1.19 12.01 -9.09
N LYS A 9 2.32 12.67 -8.80
CA LYS A 9 2.36 13.96 -8.12
C LYS A 9 3.42 14.84 -8.76
N ASN A 10 3.04 16.00 -9.27
CA ASN A 10 3.96 16.99 -9.87
C ASN A 10 4.86 16.39 -10.97
N GLY A 11 4.31 15.55 -11.87
CA GLY A 11 5.08 14.88 -12.92
C GLY A 11 5.94 13.69 -12.45
N VAL A 12 5.94 13.37 -11.16
CA VAL A 12 6.62 12.17 -10.62
C VAL A 12 5.62 11.05 -10.45
N GLN A 13 5.85 9.94 -11.16
CA GLN A 13 5.03 8.74 -11.04
C GLN A 13 5.54 7.79 -9.95
N LYS A 14 4.60 7.14 -9.27
CA LYS A 14 4.84 6.16 -8.22
C LYS A 14 3.83 5.03 -8.29
N GLN A 15 4.30 3.80 -8.06
CA GLN A 15 3.45 2.64 -8.05
C GLN A 15 2.67 2.54 -6.74
N GLY A 16 1.35 2.41 -6.85
CA GLY A 16 0.46 1.98 -5.78
C GLY A 16 0.02 0.53 -5.97
N PHE A 17 -0.61 -0.04 -4.94
CA PHE A 17 -1.06 -1.44 -4.96
C PHE A 17 -2.43 -1.59 -4.32
N VAL A 18 -3.29 -2.44 -4.89
CA VAL A 18 -4.58 -2.80 -4.28
C VAL A 18 -4.76 -4.32 -4.21
N GLY A 19 -5.48 -4.78 -3.19
CA GLY A 19 -5.70 -6.21 -2.93
C GLY A 19 -4.57 -6.85 -2.12
N PHE A 20 -4.53 -8.18 -2.10
CA PHE A 20 -3.60 -8.98 -1.29
C PHE A 20 -2.13 -8.67 -1.60
N SER A 21 -1.30 -8.55 -0.56
CA SER A 21 0.13 -8.30 -0.66
C SER A 21 0.93 -9.57 -0.40
N TRP A 22 1.36 -10.22 -1.49
CA TRP A 22 2.25 -11.39 -1.44
C TRP A 22 3.59 -11.05 -0.79
N THR A 23 4.15 -9.88 -1.08
CA THR A 23 5.42 -9.47 -0.48
C THR A 23 5.29 -9.31 1.02
N MET A 24 4.16 -8.77 1.52
CA MET A 24 3.96 -8.59 2.96
C MET A 24 3.82 -9.93 3.69
N LEU A 25 3.22 -10.93 3.04
CA LEU A 25 3.07 -12.28 3.61
C LEU A 25 4.42 -12.94 3.88
N PHE A 26 5.40 -12.78 2.97
CA PHE A 26 6.70 -13.47 3.07
C PHE A 26 7.81 -12.63 3.73
N PHE A 27 7.74 -11.30 3.64
CA PHE A 27 8.83 -10.41 4.04
C PHE A 27 8.46 -9.42 5.15
N GLY A 28 7.21 -9.39 5.62
CA GLY A 28 6.80 -8.56 6.76
C GLY A 28 7.28 -7.11 6.69
N PHE A 29 8.04 -6.66 7.71
CA PHE A 29 8.49 -5.27 7.82
C PHE A 29 9.53 -4.84 6.75
N PHE A 30 10.15 -5.76 6.02
CA PHE A 30 11.04 -5.40 4.92
C PHE A 30 10.29 -4.73 3.76
N VAL A 31 8.99 -5.02 3.60
CA VAL A 31 8.18 -4.43 2.52
C VAL A 31 8.02 -2.92 2.66
N PRO A 32 7.55 -2.36 3.81
CA PRO A 32 7.49 -0.92 3.99
C PRO A 32 8.87 -0.25 3.94
N LEU A 33 9.94 -0.93 4.33
CA LEU A 33 11.30 -0.44 4.19
C LEU A 33 11.67 -0.18 2.72
N PHE A 34 11.51 -1.19 1.85
CA PHE A 34 11.84 -1.04 0.43
C PHE A 34 10.88 -0.11 -0.33
N ARG A 35 9.66 0.06 0.16
CA ARG A 35 8.68 1.01 -0.42
C ARG A 35 8.82 2.45 0.08
N GLY A 36 9.75 2.70 1.02
CA GLY A 36 9.97 4.01 1.63
C GLY A 36 8.79 4.50 2.48
N ASP A 37 7.99 3.58 3.04
CA ASP A 37 6.88 3.92 3.94
C ASP A 37 7.31 3.78 5.40
N PHE A 38 8.00 4.81 5.92
CA PHE A 38 8.55 4.81 7.27
C PHE A 38 7.47 4.72 8.36
N LYS A 39 6.27 5.28 8.13
CA LYS A 39 5.15 5.21 9.06
C LYS A 39 4.70 3.74 9.23
N TRP A 40 4.44 3.05 8.12
CA TRP A 40 4.06 1.63 8.20
C TRP A 40 5.20 0.69 8.54
N LEU A 41 6.46 1.08 8.30
CA LEU A 41 7.61 0.35 8.78
C LEU A 41 7.59 0.23 10.31
N LEU A 42 7.46 1.36 11.00
CA LEU A 42 7.46 1.37 12.47
C LEU A 42 6.24 0.61 13.03
N ILE A 43 5.05 0.84 12.47
CA ILE A 43 3.82 0.15 12.87
C ILE A 43 3.96 -1.37 12.67
N THR A 44 4.44 -1.80 11.50
CA THR A 44 4.60 -3.23 11.21
C THR A 44 5.64 -3.86 12.14
N LEU A 45 6.75 -3.17 12.41
CA LEU A 45 7.78 -3.68 13.31
C LEU A 45 7.23 -3.94 14.72
N ILE A 46 6.49 -2.96 15.26
CA ILE A 46 5.83 -3.08 16.58
C ILE A 46 4.82 -4.23 16.57
N LEU A 47 3.92 -4.28 15.58
CA LEU A 47 2.91 -5.35 15.49
C LEU A 47 3.54 -6.73 15.38
N MET A 48 4.58 -6.89 14.56
CA MET A 48 5.30 -8.16 14.42
C MET A 48 5.98 -8.57 15.72
N PHE A 49 6.60 -7.63 16.44
CA PHE A 49 7.27 -7.91 17.72
C PHE A 49 6.27 -8.41 18.78
N PHE A 50 5.16 -7.69 18.97
CA PHE A 50 4.15 -8.06 19.98
C PHE A 50 3.29 -9.27 19.59
N SER A 51 3.13 -9.55 18.29
CA SER A 51 2.36 -10.70 17.79
C SER A 51 3.22 -11.93 17.51
N PHE A 52 4.53 -11.89 17.78
CA PHE A 52 5.48 -12.95 17.39
C PHE A 52 5.39 -13.33 15.90
N GLY A 53 5.22 -12.32 15.04
CA GLY A 53 5.12 -12.46 13.58
C GLY A 53 3.72 -12.81 13.04
N LEU A 54 2.73 -13.09 13.90
CA LEU A 54 1.38 -13.45 13.45
C LEU A 54 0.64 -12.30 12.77
N ALA A 55 0.97 -11.05 13.10
CA ALA A 55 0.38 -9.87 12.45
C ALA A 55 0.59 -9.87 10.93
N GLN A 56 1.61 -10.55 10.40
CA GLN A 56 1.86 -10.62 8.96
C GLN A 56 0.69 -11.20 8.17
N PHE A 57 -0.01 -12.19 8.74
CA PHE A 57 -1.13 -12.86 8.09
C PHE A 57 -2.37 -11.99 7.98
N ILE A 58 -2.48 -10.95 8.80
CA ILE A 58 -3.54 -9.94 8.72
C ILE A 58 -3.07 -8.78 7.83
N LEU A 59 -1.85 -8.30 8.06
CA LEU A 59 -1.29 -7.16 7.34
C LEU A 59 -1.13 -7.41 5.84
N CYS A 60 -0.96 -8.65 5.39
CA CYS A 60 -0.93 -8.96 3.96
C CYS A 60 -2.24 -8.61 3.23
N PHE A 61 -3.39 -8.59 3.91
CA PHE A 61 -4.65 -8.14 3.33
C PHE A 61 -4.82 -6.62 3.34
N LEU A 62 -4.21 -5.94 4.31
CA LEU A 62 -4.47 -4.52 4.59
C LEU A 62 -3.38 -3.58 4.04
N TYR A 63 -2.12 -4.00 4.06
CA TYR A 63 -0.97 -3.14 3.83
C TYR A 63 -0.98 -2.44 2.48
N ASN A 64 -1.32 -3.14 1.38
CA ASN A 64 -1.42 -2.51 0.06
C ASN A 64 -2.45 -1.37 0.03
N LYS A 65 -3.62 -1.57 0.66
CA LYS A 65 -4.65 -0.54 0.74
C LYS A 65 -4.12 0.68 1.51
N PHE A 66 -3.51 0.46 2.67
CA PHE A 66 -2.98 1.55 3.48
C PHE A 66 -1.82 2.30 2.82
N TYR A 67 -0.92 1.58 2.15
CA TYR A 67 0.16 2.17 1.37
C TYR A 67 -0.39 3.11 0.29
N THR A 68 -1.38 2.64 -0.47
CA THR A 68 -2.03 3.43 -1.51
C THR A 68 -2.77 4.64 -0.95
N ILE A 69 -3.53 4.48 0.15
CA ILE A 69 -4.20 5.61 0.82
C ILE A 69 -3.19 6.65 1.28
N ASN A 70 -2.08 6.24 1.91
CA ASN A 70 -1.04 7.15 2.34
C ASN A 70 -0.43 7.95 1.16
N LEU A 71 -0.30 7.35 -0.03
CA LEU A 71 0.14 8.07 -1.22
C LEU A 71 -0.91 9.10 -1.66
N LEU A 72 -2.19 8.74 -1.66
CA LEU A 72 -3.28 9.67 -1.97
C LEU A 72 -3.33 10.84 -0.97
N GLU A 73 -3.17 10.57 0.33
CA GLU A 73 -3.08 11.59 1.39
C GLU A 73 -1.87 12.51 1.21
N GLN A 74 -0.77 11.99 0.65
CA GLN A 74 0.40 12.80 0.27
C GLN A 74 0.17 13.66 -0.98
N GLY A 75 -1.01 13.62 -1.59
CA GLY A 75 -1.39 14.41 -2.75
C GLY A 75 -1.08 13.76 -4.09
N TYR A 76 -0.77 12.46 -4.12
CA TYR A 76 -0.72 11.72 -5.38
C TYR A 76 -2.14 11.49 -5.90
N LYS A 77 -2.29 11.49 -7.23
CA LYS A 77 -3.55 11.21 -7.94
C LYS A 77 -3.35 10.06 -8.92
N PRO A 78 -4.40 9.37 -9.38
CA PRO A 78 -4.27 8.41 -10.47
C PRO A 78 -3.56 9.04 -11.68
N ALA A 79 -2.58 8.33 -12.25
CA ALA A 79 -1.84 8.82 -13.42
C ALA A 79 -2.58 8.55 -14.76
N ASP A 80 -3.59 7.68 -14.73
CA ASP A 80 -4.33 7.19 -15.90
C ASP A 80 -5.74 6.72 -15.52
N ASP A 81 -6.62 6.63 -16.52
CA ASP A 81 -8.02 6.22 -16.35
C ASP A 81 -8.17 4.81 -15.77
N TYR A 82 -7.24 3.90 -16.07
CA TYR A 82 -7.29 2.52 -15.56
C TYR A 82 -7.05 2.49 -14.04
N SER A 83 -6.03 3.22 -13.58
CA SER A 83 -5.68 3.39 -12.17
C SER A 83 -6.83 4.07 -11.39
N GLU A 84 -7.46 5.08 -11.98
CA GLU A 84 -8.61 5.76 -11.40
C GLU A 84 -9.82 4.82 -11.25
N ASN A 85 -10.19 4.13 -12.33
CA ASN A 85 -11.32 3.20 -12.32
C ASN A 85 -11.14 2.10 -11.28
N ILE A 86 -9.93 1.54 -11.13
CA ILE A 86 -9.63 0.55 -10.10
C ILE A 86 -9.83 1.11 -8.69
N LEU A 87 -9.34 2.33 -8.44
CA LEU A 87 -9.48 2.96 -7.14
C LEU A 87 -10.93 3.30 -6.79
N ASN A 88 -11.70 3.78 -7.77
CA ASN A 88 -13.14 4.05 -7.65
C ASN A 88 -13.92 2.76 -7.38
N MET A 89 -13.65 1.68 -8.13
CA MET A 89 -14.26 0.35 -7.89
C MET A 89 -13.96 -0.21 -6.50
N LYS A 90 -12.82 0.17 -5.90
CA LYS A 90 -12.44 -0.24 -4.55
C LYS A 90 -12.93 0.72 -3.45
N GLY A 91 -13.58 1.82 -3.82
CA GLY A 91 -14.04 2.85 -2.89
C GLY A 91 -12.89 3.56 -2.15
N ILE A 92 -11.69 3.59 -2.74
CA ILE A 92 -10.48 4.19 -2.15
C ILE A 92 -10.30 5.63 -2.64
N TYR A 93 -10.77 5.93 -3.85
CA TYR A 93 -10.72 7.24 -4.47
C TYR A 93 -12.14 7.65 -4.85
N ARG A 94 -12.42 8.95 -4.71
CA ARG A 94 -13.62 9.62 -5.19
C ARG A 94 -13.13 10.97 -5.72
N ALA A 95 -13.06 11.10 -7.04
CA ALA A 95 -12.79 12.38 -7.71
C ALA A 95 -13.96 13.35 -7.48
#